data_AF-A0A2D0NC01-F1
#
_entry.id   AF-A0A2D0NC01-F1
#
_cell.length_a   1.000
_cell.length_b   1.000
_cell.length_c   1.000
_cell.angle_alpha   90.00
_cell.angle_beta   90.00
_cell.angle_gamma   90.00
#
_symmetry.space_group_name_H-M   'P 1'
#
loop_
_entity.id
_entity.type
_entity.pdbx_description
1 polymer ?
#
loop_
_entity_poly.entity_id
_entity_poly.type
_entity_poly.pdbx_seq_one_letter_code
_entity_poly.pdbx_strand_id
1 'polypeptide(L)'
;MGTKNPTNMSKTSYIFYCFFLIQFLSCRMPAQPTTTLGFEVRVADDLQADFPEDGRVFIFLNNSNRRSLITSWPSPGLQVFARNVEDWTGAEPLLLDDTQVWTQKADFILSGVPEGIWYVQVVWDHDREESRIGATGNMYSPVTRIEVGDTDVFEIELSEQFGPLEVVDHKFVREVDQVSESLSQFWDKEVHVKASVLLPASWYDEPDRKYPVRYNIAGYGGRYTRVNRLVNSEEFFDWWMSDDAPQMIQVFLDGEGPFGDSYQMDSDNSGPYGTNLVEELIPLIERDFRGLGTPESRFVDGCSTGGWVSLALQLYYPDFFNGVWSYSPDAIEFENYQLVNIYKDENEYVNEWGNLRPLARDIYGDPRMTVKDFLQFENVLGWSDTYVTSGSQFSAHTALYSPKGADGLPAPMFDPHTGVIDREVAEHWKKYDMKILLQENWPELGPKLQGKIYIWMGDMDNFYLNPATRAFDDFIQRTTNPKSDATIVFEPMQGHCAGFDHREILEMMWAKWEGKE
;
A
#
# COMPACT_ATOMS: atom_id res chain seq x y z
N MET A 1 -77.87 23.82 54.33
CA MET A 1 -79.27 24.18 54.03
C MET A 1 -79.32 24.74 52.62
N GLY A 2 -80.28 24.30 51.80
CA GLY A 2 -80.64 24.99 50.56
C GLY A 2 -80.25 24.23 49.28
N THR A 3 -81.21 23.46 48.78
CA THR A 3 -81.24 22.74 47.50
C THR A 3 -81.34 23.67 46.28
N LYS A 4 -80.84 23.23 45.12
CA LYS A 4 -81.56 23.18 43.82
C LYS A 4 -80.65 22.75 42.66
N ASN A 5 -80.94 21.58 42.09
CA ASN A 5 -80.81 21.26 40.66
C ASN A 5 -82.19 21.53 40.00
N PRO A 6 -82.42 21.43 38.66
CA PRO A 6 -81.50 21.23 37.51
C PRO A 6 -81.83 22.18 36.32
N THR A 7 -81.13 22.08 35.19
CA THR A 7 -81.78 22.02 33.86
C THR A 7 -80.84 21.44 32.80
N ASN A 8 -81.40 20.49 32.05
CA ASN A 8 -80.84 19.78 30.91
C ASN A 8 -80.48 20.71 29.75
N MET A 9 -79.35 20.45 29.08
CA MET A 9 -79.31 20.46 27.61
C MET A 9 -78.34 19.40 27.09
N SER A 10 -78.95 18.39 26.48
CA SER A 10 -78.46 17.54 25.39
C SER A 10 -77.31 18.14 24.57
N LYS A 11 -76.15 17.46 24.56
CA LYS A 11 -75.16 17.57 23.48
C LYS A 11 -74.94 16.21 22.85
N THR A 12 -75.47 16.10 21.65
CA THR A 12 -75.26 15.04 20.66
C THR A 12 -73.77 14.87 20.37
N SER A 13 -73.29 13.64 20.49
CA SER A 13 -71.97 13.21 20.04
C SER A 13 -71.89 13.25 18.51
N TYR A 14 -70.93 14.00 17.96
CA TYR A 14 -70.44 13.78 16.60
C TYR A 14 -68.98 13.35 16.71
N ILE A 15 -68.76 12.04 16.55
CA ILE A 15 -67.44 11.44 16.34
C ILE A 15 -67.12 11.67 14.87
N PHE A 16 -66.19 12.57 14.57
CA PHE A 16 -65.59 12.71 13.24
C PHE A 16 -64.56 11.58 13.06
N TYR A 17 -64.92 10.54 12.32
CA TYR A 17 -63.95 9.60 11.76
C TYR A 17 -63.22 10.30 10.60
N CYS A 18 -61.98 10.72 10.81
CA CYS A 18 -61.09 11.09 9.72
C CYS A 18 -60.54 9.81 9.08
N PHE A 19 -61.14 9.37 7.97
CA PHE A 19 -60.54 8.41 7.06
C PHE A 19 -59.36 9.09 6.35
N PHE A 20 -58.12 8.77 6.74
CA PHE A 20 -56.95 9.06 5.91
C PHE A 20 -56.94 8.06 4.75
N LEU A 21 -57.31 8.54 3.56
CA LEU A 21 -57.12 7.83 2.30
C LEU A 21 -55.61 7.91 1.98
N ILE A 22 -54.85 6.86 2.31
CA ILE A 22 -53.47 6.71 1.83
C ILE A 22 -53.58 6.35 0.34
N GLN A 23 -53.44 7.34 -0.53
CA GLN A 23 -53.16 7.06 -1.93
C GLN A 23 -51.73 6.52 -2.01
N PHE A 24 -51.61 5.24 -2.35
CA PHE A 24 -50.37 4.70 -2.91
C PHE A 24 -50.16 5.39 -4.25
N LEU A 25 -49.48 6.55 -4.25
CA LEU A 25 -48.74 6.97 -5.42
C LEU A 25 -47.65 5.92 -5.61
N SER A 26 -47.84 5.05 -6.58
CA SER A 26 -46.72 4.34 -7.21
C SER A 26 -45.79 5.40 -7.77
N CYS A 27 -44.82 5.83 -6.95
CA CYS A 27 -43.68 6.57 -7.45
C CYS A 27 -42.94 5.59 -8.35
N ARG A 28 -43.28 5.59 -9.64
CA ARG A 28 -42.34 5.11 -10.66
C ARG A 28 -41.16 6.05 -10.51
N MET A 29 -40.10 5.60 -9.85
CA MET A 29 -38.80 6.23 -10.07
C MET A 29 -38.63 6.24 -11.59
N PRO A 30 -38.49 7.41 -12.23
CA PRO A 30 -38.08 7.41 -13.62
C PRO A 30 -36.80 6.60 -13.68
N ALA A 31 -36.74 5.61 -14.58
CA ALA A 31 -35.46 5.01 -14.93
C ALA A 31 -34.54 6.19 -15.26
N GLN A 32 -33.37 6.26 -14.62
CA GLN A 32 -32.37 7.23 -15.05
C GLN A 32 -32.17 7.01 -16.56
N PRO A 33 -32.17 8.08 -17.38
CA PRO A 33 -31.83 7.93 -18.78
C PRO A 33 -30.46 7.23 -18.82
N THR A 34 -30.40 6.09 -19.48
CA THR A 34 -29.15 5.41 -19.76
C THR A 34 -28.44 6.26 -20.81
N THR A 35 -27.56 7.16 -20.37
CA THR A 35 -26.63 7.85 -21.26
C THR A 35 -25.67 6.80 -21.80
N THR A 36 -25.60 6.63 -23.12
CA THR A 36 -24.56 5.82 -23.74
C THR A 36 -23.25 6.57 -23.60
N LEU A 37 -22.33 6.09 -22.77
CA LEU A 37 -20.99 6.67 -22.62
C LEU A 37 -19.97 5.70 -23.21
N GLY A 38 -19.21 6.20 -24.18
CA GLY A 38 -18.10 5.48 -24.79
C GLY A 38 -16.88 6.38 -24.98
N PHE A 39 -15.74 5.73 -25.21
CA PHE A 39 -14.46 6.38 -25.48
C PHE A 39 -13.84 5.79 -26.73
N GLU A 40 -13.40 6.66 -27.63
CA GLU A 40 -12.58 6.29 -28.79
C GLU A 40 -11.13 6.63 -28.46
N VAL A 41 -10.34 5.62 -28.09
CA VAL A 41 -8.94 5.81 -27.68
C VAL A 41 -8.02 5.69 -28.89
N ARG A 42 -7.14 6.68 -29.07
CA ARG A 42 -6.14 6.74 -30.15
C ARG A 42 -4.74 6.84 -29.57
N VAL A 43 -3.74 6.35 -30.30
CA VAL A 43 -2.32 6.49 -29.96
C VAL A 43 -1.73 7.64 -30.78
N ALA A 44 -1.09 8.60 -30.12
CA ALA A 44 -0.41 9.70 -30.80
C ALA A 44 0.64 9.17 -31.81
N ASP A 45 0.81 9.86 -32.93
CA ASP A 45 1.67 9.43 -34.04
C ASP A 45 3.13 9.16 -33.61
N ASP A 46 3.63 9.89 -32.62
CA ASP A 46 4.98 9.75 -32.08
C ASP A 46 5.17 8.54 -31.14
N LEU A 47 4.07 7.94 -30.66
CA LEU A 47 4.07 6.73 -29.82
C LEU A 47 3.71 5.45 -30.60
N GLN A 48 3.29 5.56 -31.87
CA GLN A 48 2.86 4.39 -32.67
C GLN A 48 4.01 3.46 -33.08
N ALA A 49 5.23 3.96 -33.27
CA ALA A 49 6.31 3.19 -33.88
C ALA A 49 6.71 1.93 -33.07
N ASP A 50 6.58 2.00 -31.75
CA ASP A 50 6.95 0.94 -30.80
C ASP A 50 5.76 0.56 -29.91
N PHE A 51 4.52 0.72 -30.40
CA PHE A 51 3.31 0.48 -29.61
C PHE A 51 3.16 -1.02 -29.28
N PRO A 52 3.05 -1.39 -27.99
CA PRO A 52 2.81 -2.77 -27.58
C PRO A 52 1.34 -3.13 -27.79
N GLU A 53 1.08 -4.15 -28.61
CA GLU A 53 -0.27 -4.52 -29.06
C GLU A 53 -1.14 -5.13 -27.95
N ASP A 54 -0.50 -5.70 -26.93
CA ASP A 54 -1.14 -6.31 -25.77
C ASP A 54 -0.95 -5.43 -24.53
N GLY A 55 -2.02 -5.26 -23.77
CA GLY A 55 -1.97 -4.45 -22.57
C GLY A 55 -3.29 -4.44 -21.82
N ARG A 56 -3.31 -3.69 -20.72
CA ARG A 56 -4.50 -3.39 -19.94
C ARG A 56 -4.82 -1.92 -20.11
N VAL A 57 -6.03 -1.65 -20.58
CA VAL A 57 -6.53 -0.27 -20.65
C VAL A 57 -7.25 0.08 -19.35
N PHE A 58 -6.93 1.24 -18.79
CA PHE A 58 -7.61 1.82 -17.65
C PHE A 58 -8.35 3.09 -18.08
N ILE A 59 -9.57 3.27 -17.60
CA ILE A 59 -10.32 4.52 -17.68
C ILE A 59 -10.56 5.02 -16.27
N PHE A 60 -9.92 6.12 -15.91
CA PHE A 60 -10.15 6.85 -14.66
C PHE A 60 -11.13 8.00 -14.91
N LEU A 61 -12.17 8.06 -14.10
CA LEU A 61 -13.26 9.04 -14.18
C LEU A 61 -13.43 9.72 -12.82
N ASN A 62 -13.45 11.04 -12.78
CA ASN A 62 -13.68 11.78 -11.53
C ASN A 62 -14.50 13.06 -11.77
N ASN A 63 -15.32 13.46 -10.79
CA ASN A 63 -16.10 14.70 -10.85
C ASN A 63 -15.31 15.93 -10.30
N SER A 64 -14.05 15.73 -9.90
CA SER A 64 -13.13 16.77 -9.44
C SER A 64 -11.93 16.91 -10.39
N ASN A 65 -11.57 18.15 -10.73
CA ASN A 65 -10.39 18.42 -11.55
C ASN A 65 -9.12 18.15 -10.75
N ARG A 66 -8.23 17.32 -11.29
CA ARG A 66 -6.91 17.04 -10.71
C ARG A 66 -5.87 16.98 -11.83
N ARG A 67 -4.61 17.16 -11.48
CA ARG A 67 -3.49 17.04 -12.44
C ARG A 67 -3.35 15.62 -12.99
N SER A 68 -3.63 14.61 -12.17
CA SER A 68 -3.68 13.20 -12.54
C SER A 68 -4.79 12.52 -11.73
N LEU A 69 -5.46 11.56 -12.36
CA LEU A 69 -6.48 10.70 -11.76
C LEU A 69 -5.94 9.30 -11.42
N ILE A 70 -4.76 8.95 -11.92
CA ILE A 70 -4.09 7.68 -11.67
C ILE A 70 -3.74 7.58 -10.19
N THR A 71 -4.13 6.47 -9.56
CA THR A 71 -3.94 6.24 -8.14
C THR A 71 -3.97 4.74 -7.85
N SER A 72 -3.24 4.33 -6.81
CA SER A 72 -3.31 3.00 -6.20
C SER A 72 -4.23 2.96 -4.98
N TRP A 73 -4.91 4.06 -4.67
CA TRP A 73 -5.84 4.16 -3.54
C TRP A 73 -7.20 4.68 -3.98
N PRO A 74 -8.32 4.05 -3.57
CA PRO A 74 -9.65 4.51 -3.94
C PRO A 74 -9.98 5.82 -3.21
N SER A 75 -10.70 6.72 -3.89
CA SER A 75 -11.13 7.99 -3.31
C SER A 75 -12.59 8.29 -3.66
N PRO A 76 -13.31 9.07 -2.84
CA PRO A 76 -14.68 9.46 -3.14
C PRO A 76 -14.79 10.13 -4.51
N GLY A 77 -15.74 9.67 -5.33
CA GLY A 77 -15.99 10.22 -6.67
C GLY A 77 -15.07 9.73 -7.77
N LEU A 78 -14.02 8.94 -7.45
CA LEU A 78 -13.21 8.26 -8.46
C LEU A 78 -13.89 6.96 -8.89
N GLN A 79 -13.95 6.76 -10.20
CA GLN A 79 -14.42 5.55 -10.85
C GLN A 79 -13.30 5.04 -11.75
N VAL A 80 -13.06 3.73 -11.71
CA VAL A 80 -12.01 3.09 -12.50
C VAL A 80 -12.60 1.88 -13.18
N PHE A 81 -12.35 1.79 -14.48
CA PHE A 81 -12.70 0.66 -15.32
C PHE A 81 -11.41 0.14 -15.93
N ALA A 82 -11.28 -1.18 -16.02
CA ALA A 82 -10.13 -1.77 -16.68
C ALA A 82 -10.51 -3.05 -17.42
N ARG A 83 -9.74 -3.34 -18.46
CA ARG A 83 -9.80 -4.61 -19.16
C ARG A 83 -8.50 -4.90 -19.87
N ASN A 84 -8.22 -6.17 -20.06
CA ASN A 84 -7.17 -6.59 -20.97
C ASN A 84 -7.64 -6.42 -22.42
N VAL A 85 -6.70 -6.04 -23.27
CA VAL A 85 -6.83 -5.84 -24.70
C VAL A 85 -5.65 -6.54 -25.35
N GLU A 86 -5.94 -7.34 -26.37
CA GLU A 86 -4.97 -8.13 -27.12
C GLU A 86 -5.05 -7.72 -28.59
N ASP A 87 -3.93 -7.82 -29.30
CA ASP A 87 -3.82 -7.57 -30.75
C ASP A 87 -4.28 -6.16 -31.19
N TRP A 88 -4.18 -5.13 -30.33
CA TRP A 88 -4.52 -3.75 -30.71
C TRP A 88 -3.28 -3.00 -31.21
N THR A 89 -3.14 -2.87 -32.53
CA THR A 89 -1.98 -2.21 -33.16
C THR A 89 -1.84 -0.70 -32.92
N GLY A 90 -2.81 -0.04 -32.27
CA GLY A 90 -2.85 1.42 -32.12
C GLY A 90 -3.16 2.21 -33.39
N ALA A 91 -3.14 1.57 -34.58
CA ALA A 91 -3.38 2.22 -35.87
C ALA A 91 -4.84 2.64 -36.08
N GLU A 92 -5.78 1.84 -35.58
CA GLU A 92 -7.20 2.15 -35.57
C GLU A 92 -7.67 2.46 -34.15
N PRO A 93 -8.67 3.34 -33.98
CA PRO A 93 -9.18 3.70 -32.67
C PRO A 93 -9.77 2.51 -31.92
N LEU A 94 -9.49 2.43 -30.62
CA LEU A 94 -10.10 1.46 -29.73
C LEU A 94 -11.39 2.05 -29.16
N LEU A 95 -12.54 1.49 -29.57
CA LEU A 95 -13.83 1.83 -28.98
C LEU A 95 -14.02 1.07 -27.65
N LEU A 96 -14.32 1.84 -26.60
CA LEU A 96 -14.55 1.37 -25.23
C LEU A 96 -15.93 1.86 -24.76
N ASP A 97 -16.90 0.95 -24.64
CA ASP A 97 -18.27 1.23 -24.20
C ASP A 97 -18.83 0.06 -23.34
N ASP A 98 -20.13 -0.01 -23.08
CA ASP A 98 -20.72 -1.09 -22.24
C ASP A 98 -20.90 -2.44 -22.96
N THR A 99 -20.63 -2.54 -24.26
CA THR A 99 -20.66 -3.82 -24.97
C THR A 99 -19.46 -4.70 -24.65
N GLN A 100 -18.40 -4.10 -24.12
CA GLN A 100 -17.20 -4.76 -23.63
C GLN A 100 -17.40 -5.33 -22.21
N VAL A 101 -16.66 -6.39 -21.88
CA VAL A 101 -16.59 -6.90 -20.50
C VAL A 101 -15.56 -6.08 -19.74
N TRP A 102 -15.98 -5.55 -18.60
CA TRP A 102 -15.15 -4.70 -17.72
C TRP A 102 -14.91 -5.37 -16.38
N THR A 103 -13.70 -5.17 -15.87
CA THR A 103 -13.43 -5.24 -14.43
C THR A 103 -13.59 -3.84 -13.87
N GLN A 104 -14.49 -3.70 -12.91
CA GLN A 104 -14.96 -2.42 -12.40
C GLN A 104 -15.39 -2.54 -10.95
N LYS A 105 -15.47 -1.40 -10.24
CA LYS A 105 -16.08 -1.38 -8.91
C LYS A 105 -17.56 -1.79 -9.01
N ALA A 106 -18.02 -2.61 -8.06
CA ALA A 106 -19.39 -3.09 -8.05
C ALA A 106 -20.38 -1.90 -8.12
N ASP A 107 -21.41 -2.06 -8.95
CA ASP A 107 -22.52 -1.11 -9.18
C ASP A 107 -22.25 0.08 -10.13
N PHE A 108 -21.09 0.15 -10.80
CA PHE A 108 -20.79 1.26 -11.71
C PHE A 108 -20.43 0.77 -13.12
N ILE A 109 -21.34 0.91 -14.09
CA ILE A 109 -21.13 0.68 -15.53
C ILE A 109 -20.91 2.02 -16.25
N LEU A 110 -20.34 2.04 -17.46
CA LEU A 110 -20.04 3.29 -18.17
C LEU A 110 -21.31 4.12 -18.44
N SER A 111 -22.40 3.48 -18.90
CA SER A 111 -23.70 4.15 -19.06
C SER A 111 -24.42 4.50 -17.75
N GLY A 112 -23.86 4.08 -16.61
CA GLY A 112 -24.33 4.44 -15.28
C GLY A 112 -23.73 5.75 -14.77
N VAL A 113 -22.76 6.33 -15.50
CA VAL A 113 -22.16 7.63 -15.17
C VAL A 113 -23.23 8.73 -15.27
N PRO A 114 -23.53 9.44 -14.17
CA PRO A 114 -24.51 10.53 -14.20
C PRO A 114 -24.13 11.65 -15.17
N GLU A 115 -25.14 12.26 -15.79
CA GLU A 115 -24.99 13.51 -16.56
C GLU A 115 -24.24 14.59 -15.75
N GLY A 116 -23.39 15.34 -16.44
CA GLY A 116 -22.62 16.43 -15.84
C GLY A 116 -21.14 16.45 -16.25
N ILE A 117 -20.37 17.26 -15.53
CA ILE A 117 -18.96 17.47 -15.82
C ILE A 117 -18.12 16.38 -15.17
N TRP A 118 -17.34 15.70 -16.00
CA TRP A 118 -16.38 14.70 -15.56
C TRP A 118 -14.99 15.00 -16.12
N TYR A 119 -13.99 14.45 -15.47
CA TYR A 119 -12.60 14.45 -15.91
C TYR A 119 -12.20 13.01 -16.16
N VAL A 120 -11.56 12.76 -17.30
CA VAL A 120 -11.17 11.43 -17.76
C VAL A 120 -9.67 11.39 -17.98
N GLN A 121 -9.08 10.28 -17.57
CA GLN A 121 -7.71 9.92 -17.91
C GLN A 121 -7.65 8.45 -18.31
N VAL A 122 -6.98 8.15 -19.41
CA VAL A 122 -6.81 6.78 -19.91
C VAL A 122 -5.35 6.38 -19.78
N VAL A 123 -5.11 5.14 -19.37
CA VAL A 123 -3.77 4.55 -19.32
C VAL A 123 -3.75 3.26 -20.12
N TRP A 124 -2.69 3.07 -20.90
CA TRP A 124 -2.31 1.82 -21.52
C TRP A 124 -1.13 1.24 -20.75
N ASP A 125 -1.42 0.18 -20.00
CA ASP A 125 -0.47 -0.54 -19.17
C ASP A 125 -0.07 -1.84 -19.85
N HIS A 126 1.12 -1.87 -20.42
CA HIS A 126 1.66 -3.05 -21.11
C HIS A 126 2.78 -3.72 -20.32
N ASP A 127 3.32 -3.02 -19.31
CA ASP A 127 4.36 -3.54 -18.45
C ASP A 127 3.75 -4.50 -17.43
N ARG A 128 4.24 -5.74 -17.41
CA ARG A 128 3.86 -6.75 -16.41
C ARG A 128 5.01 -7.10 -15.47
N GLU A 129 6.11 -6.38 -15.56
CA GLU A 129 7.32 -6.57 -14.77
C GLU A 129 7.39 -5.61 -13.58
N GLU A 130 7.02 -4.34 -13.78
CA GLU A 130 6.80 -3.38 -12.69
C GLU A 130 5.34 -3.46 -12.20
N SER A 131 5.14 -3.36 -10.89
CA SER A 131 3.82 -3.46 -10.25
C SER A 131 2.93 -2.22 -10.38
N ARG A 132 3.53 -1.10 -10.77
CA ARG A 132 2.89 0.22 -10.74
C ARG A 132 2.32 0.57 -12.11
N ILE A 133 1.07 1.03 -12.14
CA ILE A 133 0.39 1.51 -13.36
C ILE A 133 1.25 2.54 -14.14
N GLY A 134 2.01 3.36 -13.41
CA GLY A 134 2.93 4.36 -13.97
C GLY A 134 4.32 3.82 -14.31
N ALA A 135 4.47 2.52 -14.57
CA ALA A 135 5.72 1.86 -14.96
C ALA A 135 6.34 2.52 -16.19
N THR A 136 7.67 2.42 -16.31
CA THR A 136 8.39 3.07 -17.40
C THR A 136 7.89 2.57 -18.75
N GLY A 137 7.59 3.48 -19.66
CA GLY A 137 7.12 3.13 -20.99
C GLY A 137 5.60 2.99 -21.11
N ASN A 138 4.86 2.82 -20.02
CA ASN A 138 3.39 2.86 -20.06
C ASN A 138 2.91 4.22 -20.58
N MET A 139 1.80 4.20 -21.31
CA MET A 139 1.29 5.38 -22.01
C MET A 139 0.02 5.88 -21.35
N TYR A 140 -0.22 7.18 -21.38
CA TYR A 140 -1.41 7.78 -20.80
C TYR A 140 -1.86 9.03 -21.53
N SER A 141 -3.12 9.38 -21.32
CA SER A 141 -3.68 10.65 -21.79
C SER A 141 -3.57 11.75 -20.71
N PRO A 142 -3.46 13.02 -21.11
CA PRO A 142 -3.72 14.13 -20.21
C PRO A 142 -5.16 14.08 -19.68
N VAL A 143 -5.38 14.65 -18.49
CA VAL A 143 -6.72 14.73 -17.90
C VAL A 143 -7.61 15.60 -18.79
N THR A 144 -8.66 14.99 -19.34
CA THR A 144 -9.59 15.62 -20.30
C THR A 144 -10.94 15.89 -19.64
N ARG A 145 -11.43 17.13 -19.72
CA ARG A 145 -12.78 17.48 -19.25
C ARG A 145 -13.82 17.04 -20.28
N ILE A 146 -14.81 16.26 -19.85
CA ILE A 146 -15.95 15.84 -20.65
C ILE A 146 -17.27 16.31 -20.01
N GLU A 147 -18.33 16.34 -20.81
CA GLU A 147 -19.69 16.70 -20.38
C GLU A 147 -20.65 15.58 -20.77
N VAL A 148 -20.91 14.68 -19.82
CA VAL A 148 -21.75 13.49 -20.02
C VAL A 148 -23.21 13.95 -20.18
N GLY A 149 -23.85 13.48 -21.24
CA GLY A 149 -25.22 13.86 -21.64
C GLY A 149 -25.29 14.67 -22.94
N ASP A 150 -24.20 15.34 -23.32
CA ASP A 150 -24.11 16.11 -24.56
C ASP A 150 -23.56 15.29 -25.74
N THR A 151 -22.77 14.26 -25.44
CA THR A 151 -22.08 13.43 -26.42
C THR A 151 -21.98 12.00 -25.90
N ASP A 152 -22.23 11.04 -26.78
CA ASP A 152 -22.22 9.62 -26.43
C ASP A 152 -20.81 9.01 -26.46
N VAL A 153 -19.93 9.50 -27.34
CA VAL A 153 -18.57 8.96 -27.54
C VAL A 153 -17.55 10.09 -27.51
N PHE A 154 -16.55 9.99 -26.64
CA PHE A 154 -15.48 10.97 -26.49
C PHE A 154 -14.16 10.44 -27.04
N GLU A 155 -13.48 11.24 -27.86
CA GLU A 155 -12.13 10.92 -28.34
C GLU A 155 -11.11 11.21 -27.24
N ILE A 156 -10.21 10.24 -26.98
CA ILE A 156 -9.11 10.37 -26.02
C ILE A 156 -7.82 9.93 -26.72
N GLU A 157 -6.77 10.73 -26.60
CA GLU A 157 -5.45 10.42 -27.19
C GLU A 157 -4.46 10.04 -26.09
N LEU A 158 -3.81 8.89 -26.23
CA LEU A 158 -2.62 8.51 -25.48
C LEU A 158 -1.44 9.28 -26.09
N SER A 159 -0.98 10.32 -25.38
CA SER A 159 0.00 11.28 -25.89
C SER A 159 1.20 11.48 -24.97
N GLU A 160 1.20 10.85 -23.80
CA GLU A 160 2.30 10.92 -22.83
C GLU A 160 2.77 9.50 -22.46
N GLN A 161 4.03 9.39 -22.05
CA GLN A 161 4.65 8.14 -21.63
C GLN A 161 5.35 8.34 -20.29
N PHE A 162 5.23 7.37 -19.39
CA PHE A 162 5.96 7.41 -18.11
C PHE A 162 7.46 7.21 -18.34
N GLY A 163 8.25 8.15 -17.83
CA GLY A 163 9.71 8.03 -17.82
C GLY A 163 10.22 7.18 -16.65
N PRO A 164 11.52 6.83 -16.67
CA PRO A 164 12.15 6.13 -15.57
C PRO A 164 12.16 7.00 -14.30
N LEU A 165 12.23 6.35 -13.15
CA LEU A 165 12.47 7.03 -11.88
C LEU A 165 13.90 7.60 -11.84
N GLU A 166 14.04 8.86 -11.44
CA GLU A 166 15.33 9.55 -11.40
C GLU A 166 15.75 9.96 -9.99
N VAL A 167 17.02 9.75 -9.66
CA VAL A 167 17.66 10.29 -8.45
C VAL A 167 18.26 11.66 -8.75
N VAL A 168 18.20 12.58 -7.79
CA VAL A 168 18.72 13.95 -7.93
C VAL A 168 20.21 13.95 -8.27
N ASP A 169 20.60 14.75 -9.26
CA ASP A 169 22.01 15.00 -9.58
C ASP A 169 22.65 15.86 -8.47
N HIS A 170 23.27 15.20 -7.50
CA HIS A 170 23.90 15.86 -6.37
C HIS A 170 25.17 15.12 -5.93
N LYS A 171 26.24 15.88 -5.63
CA LYS A 171 27.55 15.27 -5.33
C LYS A 171 27.54 14.34 -4.10
N PHE A 172 26.60 14.49 -3.17
CA PHE A 172 26.47 13.61 -2.00
C PHE A 172 25.45 12.48 -2.17
N VAL A 173 24.81 12.39 -3.34
CA VAL A 173 23.83 11.35 -3.65
C VAL A 173 24.41 10.40 -4.68
N ARG A 174 24.13 9.11 -4.53
CA ARG A 174 24.51 8.07 -5.48
C ARG A 174 23.33 7.15 -5.72
N GLU A 175 23.14 6.78 -6.98
CA GLU A 175 22.25 5.70 -7.34
C GLU A 175 23.05 4.39 -7.38
N VAL A 176 22.40 3.32 -6.95
CA VAL A 176 22.90 1.95 -7.04
C VAL A 176 21.90 1.18 -7.88
N ASP A 177 22.40 0.57 -8.94
CA ASP A 177 21.65 -0.31 -9.84
C ASP A 177 22.49 -1.56 -10.06
N GLN A 178 22.03 -2.70 -9.55
CA GLN A 178 22.74 -3.97 -9.54
C GLN A 178 21.89 -5.07 -10.15
N VAL A 179 22.48 -5.87 -11.04
CA VAL A 179 21.93 -7.18 -11.40
C VAL A 179 22.07 -8.14 -10.22
N SER A 180 20.95 -8.63 -9.71
CA SER A 180 20.91 -9.65 -8.66
C SER A 180 21.11 -11.04 -9.23
N GLU A 181 22.06 -11.81 -8.69
CA GLU A 181 22.30 -13.19 -9.14
C GLU A 181 21.15 -14.11 -8.71
N SER A 182 20.78 -14.07 -7.43
CA SER A 182 19.72 -14.92 -6.86
C SER A 182 18.33 -14.64 -7.46
N LEU A 183 17.96 -13.36 -7.65
CA LEU A 183 16.68 -13.02 -8.28
C LEU A 183 16.71 -13.35 -9.77
N SER A 184 17.82 -13.12 -10.46
CA SER A 184 17.91 -13.46 -11.89
C SER A 184 17.78 -14.96 -12.12
N GLN A 185 18.37 -15.78 -11.25
CA GLN A 185 18.22 -17.23 -11.27
C GLN A 185 16.77 -17.66 -11.00
N PHE A 186 16.09 -17.01 -10.04
CA PHE A 186 14.71 -17.34 -9.71
C PHE A 186 13.74 -17.03 -10.86
N TRP A 187 13.93 -15.90 -11.53
CA TRP A 187 13.05 -15.43 -12.59
C TRP A 187 13.44 -15.89 -14.00
N ASP A 188 14.57 -16.58 -14.14
CA ASP A 188 15.16 -16.98 -15.45
C ASP A 188 15.31 -15.78 -16.42
N LYS A 189 15.62 -14.61 -15.87
CA LYS A 189 15.87 -13.35 -16.61
C LYS A 189 16.73 -12.42 -15.78
N GLU A 190 17.35 -11.43 -16.40
CA GLU A 190 18.10 -10.39 -15.69
C GLU A 190 17.16 -9.57 -14.79
N VAL A 191 17.45 -9.51 -13.48
CA VAL A 191 16.69 -8.73 -12.51
C VAL A 191 17.59 -7.70 -11.84
N HIS A 192 17.18 -6.43 -11.93
CA HIS A 192 17.87 -5.30 -11.32
C HIS A 192 17.26 -4.95 -9.96
N VAL A 193 18.11 -4.71 -8.97
CA VAL A 193 17.73 -4.15 -7.68
C VAL A 193 18.37 -2.78 -7.50
N LYS A 194 17.55 -1.82 -7.06
CA LYS A 194 17.94 -0.42 -6.97
C LYS A 194 17.96 0.09 -5.54
N ALA A 195 18.84 1.05 -5.29
CA ALA A 195 18.88 1.82 -4.06
C ALA A 195 19.44 3.21 -4.34
N SER A 196 19.23 4.14 -3.41
CA SER A 196 19.98 5.40 -3.40
C SER A 196 20.75 5.55 -2.09
N VAL A 197 21.86 6.27 -2.16
CA VAL A 197 22.79 6.47 -1.06
C VAL A 197 22.99 7.96 -0.85
N LEU A 198 22.76 8.43 0.38
CA LEU A 198 23.11 9.76 0.84
C LEU A 198 24.34 9.68 1.73
N LEU A 199 25.40 10.35 1.29
CA LEU A 199 26.71 10.35 1.92
C LEU A 199 26.79 11.41 3.04
N PRO A 200 27.53 11.14 4.13
CA PRO A 200 27.71 12.10 5.23
C PRO A 200 28.58 13.29 4.84
N ALA A 201 28.48 14.39 5.60
CA ALA A 201 29.22 15.63 5.36
C ALA A 201 30.74 15.40 5.22
N SER A 202 31.32 14.57 6.09
CA SER A 202 32.77 14.26 6.09
C SER A 202 33.27 13.44 4.89
N TRP A 203 32.39 12.95 4.02
CA TRP A 203 32.71 11.98 2.97
C TRP A 203 33.94 12.36 2.12
N TYR A 204 33.98 13.60 1.61
CA TYR A 204 35.05 14.05 0.71
C TYR A 204 36.31 14.52 1.46
N ASP A 205 36.15 14.96 2.71
CA ASP A 205 37.25 15.50 3.51
C ASP A 205 38.02 14.38 4.26
N GLU A 206 37.39 13.22 4.47
CA GLU A 206 37.98 12.07 5.15
C GLU A 206 38.00 10.82 4.24
N PRO A 207 38.89 10.73 3.23
CA PRO A 207 38.88 9.69 2.19
C PRO A 207 39.17 8.26 2.68
N ASP A 208 39.68 8.10 3.89
CA ASP A 208 39.96 6.78 4.49
C ASP A 208 38.95 6.37 5.57
N ARG A 209 38.01 7.27 5.95
CA ARG A 209 37.02 6.97 6.98
C ARG A 209 36.00 5.96 6.47
N LYS A 210 35.64 5.03 7.36
CA LYS A 210 34.51 4.11 7.20
C LYS A 210 33.35 4.54 8.08
N TYR A 211 32.13 4.20 7.66
CA TYR A 211 30.90 4.69 8.28
C TYR A 211 29.97 3.55 8.67
N PRO A 212 29.20 3.68 9.77
CA PRO A 212 28.01 2.87 9.98
C PRO A 212 26.94 3.26 8.95
N VAL A 213 26.00 2.35 8.72
CA VAL A 213 25.00 2.47 7.66
C VAL A 213 23.60 2.29 8.22
N ARG A 214 22.73 3.23 7.86
CA ARG A 214 21.28 3.11 8.03
C ARG A 214 20.65 2.64 6.73
N TYR A 215 19.86 1.58 6.80
CA TYR A 215 19.01 1.08 5.72
C TYR A 215 17.56 1.48 6.01
N ASN A 216 17.09 2.52 5.36
CA ASN A 216 15.70 2.95 5.48
C ASN A 216 14.83 2.17 4.48
N ILE A 217 13.72 1.61 4.95
CA ILE A 217 12.67 0.99 4.14
C ILE A 217 11.52 1.97 3.95
N ALA A 218 11.01 2.04 2.73
CA ALA A 218 9.87 2.88 2.38
C ALA A 218 8.56 2.28 2.93
N GLY A 219 7.55 3.13 3.16
CA GLY A 219 6.16 2.67 3.18
C GLY A 219 5.72 2.21 1.79
N TYR A 220 4.61 1.47 1.70
CA TYR A 220 4.15 0.83 0.46
C TYR A 220 4.17 1.78 -0.75
N GLY A 221 4.75 1.33 -1.87
CA GLY A 221 4.84 2.13 -3.10
C GLY A 221 5.94 3.21 -3.08
N GLY A 222 6.65 3.37 -1.96
CA GLY A 222 7.81 4.25 -1.88
C GLY A 222 9.00 3.65 -2.61
N ARG A 223 9.78 4.50 -3.29
CA ARG A 223 10.92 4.09 -4.12
C ARG A 223 12.22 4.69 -3.62
N TYR A 224 13.34 4.18 -4.10
CA TYR A 224 14.69 4.64 -3.76
C TYR A 224 14.92 6.14 -4.05
N THR A 225 14.13 6.75 -4.94
CA THR A 225 14.16 8.19 -5.25
C THR A 225 13.71 9.10 -4.10
N ARG A 226 13.22 8.56 -2.97
CA ARG A 226 12.82 9.35 -1.79
C ARG A 226 13.94 10.19 -1.18
N VAL A 227 15.21 9.85 -1.44
CA VAL A 227 16.37 10.70 -1.12
C VAL A 227 16.23 12.13 -1.67
N ASN A 228 15.58 12.28 -2.83
CA ASN A 228 15.38 13.57 -3.49
C ASN A 228 14.62 14.55 -2.58
N ARG A 229 13.66 14.06 -1.79
CA ARG A 229 12.89 14.89 -0.85
C ARG A 229 13.77 15.45 0.26
N LEU A 230 14.71 14.66 0.74
CA LEU A 230 15.62 15.05 1.83
C LEU A 230 16.66 16.05 1.35
N VAL A 231 17.23 15.81 0.17
CA VAL A 231 18.28 16.68 -0.41
C VAL A 231 17.70 18.02 -0.89
N ASN A 232 16.45 18.03 -1.35
CA ASN A 232 15.76 19.27 -1.73
C ASN A 232 15.13 20.01 -0.54
N SER A 233 15.17 19.44 0.68
CA SER A 233 14.75 20.13 1.90
C SER A 233 15.94 20.89 2.48
N GLU A 234 15.91 22.22 2.39
CA GLU A 234 16.97 23.09 2.93
C GLU A 234 17.21 22.82 4.43
N GLU A 235 16.13 22.73 5.22
CA GLU A 235 16.22 22.45 6.66
C GLU A 235 16.93 21.13 6.97
N PHE A 236 16.54 20.06 6.28
CA PHE A 236 17.14 18.74 6.51
C PHE A 236 18.58 18.70 6.02
N PHE A 237 18.84 19.22 4.81
CA PHE A 237 20.14 19.12 4.17
C PHE A 237 21.18 20.00 4.86
N ASP A 238 20.81 21.20 5.31
CA ASP A 238 21.68 22.07 6.12
C ASP A 238 22.05 21.40 7.45
N TRP A 239 21.08 20.78 8.12
CA TRP A 239 21.36 19.98 9.32
C TRP A 239 22.28 18.80 9.00
N TRP A 240 21.97 18.02 7.95
CA TRP A 240 22.74 16.84 7.55
C TRP A 240 24.21 17.16 7.21
N MET A 241 24.47 18.38 6.71
CA MET A 241 25.80 18.88 6.39
C MET A 241 26.50 19.56 7.57
N SER A 242 25.84 19.70 8.72
CA SER A 242 26.40 20.32 9.93
C SER A 242 27.18 19.33 10.79
N ASP A 243 27.98 19.86 11.73
CA ASP A 243 28.72 19.05 12.72
C ASP A 243 27.80 18.32 13.71
N ASP A 244 26.54 18.75 13.82
CA ASP A 244 25.55 18.14 14.73
C ASP A 244 24.94 16.86 14.15
N ALA A 245 25.04 16.63 12.83
CA ALA A 245 24.44 15.47 12.18
C ALA A 245 25.31 14.20 12.32
N PRO A 246 24.66 13.03 12.48
CA PRO A 246 25.35 11.75 12.48
C PRO A 246 26.23 11.54 11.26
N GLN A 247 27.48 11.13 11.47
CA GLN A 247 28.38 10.78 10.38
C GLN A 247 28.14 9.32 10.00
N MET A 248 27.05 9.09 9.29
CA MET A 248 26.57 7.79 8.83
C MET A 248 26.22 7.82 7.34
N ILE A 249 26.21 6.66 6.70
CA ILE A 249 25.65 6.53 5.35
C ILE A 249 24.16 6.22 5.48
N GLN A 250 23.33 6.86 4.66
CA GLN A 250 21.91 6.54 4.56
C GLN A 250 21.63 5.85 3.23
N VAL A 251 21.01 4.68 3.28
CA VAL A 251 20.62 3.89 2.12
C VAL A 251 19.10 3.82 2.07
N PHE A 252 18.53 4.17 0.92
CA PHE A 252 17.09 4.09 0.65
C PHE A 252 16.86 2.92 -0.30
N LEU A 253 16.38 1.81 0.25
CA LEU A 253 16.10 0.60 -0.50
C LEU A 253 14.85 0.75 -1.38
N ASP A 254 14.86 0.13 -2.57
CA ASP A 254 13.68 0.02 -3.42
C ASP A 254 12.79 -1.16 -3.00
N GLY A 255 11.48 -0.90 -3.00
CA GLY A 255 10.43 -1.87 -2.72
C GLY A 255 10.00 -2.69 -3.92
N GLU A 256 10.26 -2.19 -5.14
CA GLU A 256 9.66 -2.72 -6.37
C GLU A 256 9.81 -4.24 -6.53
N GLY A 257 8.73 -4.88 -6.94
CA GLY A 257 8.66 -6.31 -7.21
C GLY A 257 7.48 -6.62 -8.14
N PRO A 258 7.42 -7.83 -8.73
CA PRO A 258 6.51 -8.13 -9.84
C PRO A 258 5.03 -8.19 -9.45
N PHE A 259 4.73 -8.34 -8.15
CA PHE A 259 3.35 -8.40 -7.62
C PHE A 259 3.05 -7.28 -6.63
N GLY A 260 3.83 -6.20 -6.67
CA GLY A 260 3.84 -5.14 -5.65
C GLY A 260 5.16 -5.12 -4.90
N ASP A 261 5.23 -4.33 -3.84
CA ASP A 261 6.45 -4.25 -3.04
C ASP A 261 6.85 -5.65 -2.55
N SER A 262 8.13 -6.02 -2.65
CA SER A 262 8.64 -7.35 -2.28
C SER A 262 8.73 -7.58 -0.78
N TYR A 263 8.54 -6.51 0.01
CA TYR A 263 8.80 -6.46 1.45
C TYR A 263 10.25 -6.83 1.82
N GLN A 264 11.16 -6.87 0.83
CA GLN A 264 12.56 -7.27 1.00
C GLN A 264 12.73 -8.60 1.75
N MET A 265 11.80 -9.54 1.53
CA MET A 265 11.78 -10.84 2.19
C MET A 265 11.63 -11.96 1.16
N ASP A 266 12.14 -13.14 1.50
CA ASP A 266 12.05 -14.31 0.62
C ASP A 266 10.61 -14.82 0.54
N SER A 267 10.15 -15.09 -0.68
CA SER A 267 8.82 -15.65 -0.92
C SER A 267 8.80 -16.64 -2.07
N ASP A 268 7.79 -17.51 -2.05
CA ASP A 268 7.54 -18.52 -3.07
C ASP A 268 7.15 -17.89 -4.43
N ASN A 269 6.68 -16.63 -4.41
CA ASN A 269 6.16 -15.94 -5.60
C ASN A 269 7.10 -14.88 -6.14
N SER A 270 7.65 -14.01 -5.28
CA SER A 270 8.50 -12.89 -5.70
C SER A 270 9.98 -13.28 -5.80
N GLY A 271 10.39 -14.35 -5.13
CA GLY A 271 11.77 -14.82 -5.10
C GLY A 271 12.54 -14.41 -3.84
N PRO A 272 13.84 -14.69 -3.80
CA PRO A 272 14.67 -14.57 -2.59
C PRO A 272 15.16 -13.13 -2.33
N TYR A 273 14.25 -12.17 -2.16
CA TYR A 273 14.59 -10.75 -1.95
C TYR A 273 15.32 -10.47 -0.62
N GLY A 274 15.05 -11.23 0.43
CA GLY A 274 15.76 -11.11 1.70
C GLY A 274 17.19 -11.63 1.60
N THR A 275 17.38 -12.76 0.91
CA THR A 275 18.70 -13.31 0.59
C THR A 275 19.48 -12.34 -0.30
N ASN A 276 18.88 -11.82 -1.39
CA ASN A 276 19.51 -10.80 -2.23
C ASN A 276 19.96 -9.58 -1.40
N LEU A 277 19.08 -9.06 -0.53
CA LEU A 277 19.39 -7.88 0.26
C LEU A 277 20.62 -8.12 1.16
N VAL A 278 20.63 -9.24 1.89
CA VAL A 278 21.64 -9.55 2.92
C VAL A 278 22.96 -10.04 2.32
N GLU A 279 22.91 -10.83 1.24
CA GLU A 279 24.09 -11.48 0.66
C GLU A 279 24.68 -10.73 -0.55
N GLU A 280 23.89 -9.91 -1.26
CA GLU A 280 24.32 -9.23 -2.49
C GLU A 280 24.32 -7.70 -2.35
N LEU A 281 23.16 -7.09 -2.12
CA LEU A 281 23.00 -5.63 -2.23
C LEU A 281 23.70 -4.87 -1.09
N ILE A 282 23.49 -5.26 0.16
CA ILE A 282 24.13 -4.62 1.31
C ILE A 282 25.67 -4.75 1.24
N PRO A 283 26.25 -5.95 1.01
CA PRO A 283 27.69 -6.09 0.82
C PRO A 283 28.25 -5.23 -0.33
N LEU A 284 27.53 -5.11 -1.45
CA LEU A 284 27.93 -4.24 -2.56
C LEU A 284 28.03 -2.78 -2.11
N ILE A 285 26.95 -2.27 -1.51
CA ILE A 285 26.85 -0.89 -1.04
C ILE A 285 27.96 -0.58 -0.03
N GLU A 286 28.17 -1.45 0.95
CA GLU A 286 29.18 -1.22 1.99
C GLU A 286 30.60 -1.24 1.42
N ARG A 287 30.86 -2.07 0.42
CA ARG A 287 32.15 -2.08 -0.29
C ARG A 287 32.39 -0.77 -1.05
N ASP A 288 31.39 -0.34 -1.83
CA ASP A 288 31.55 0.78 -2.76
C ASP A 288 31.46 2.15 -2.05
N PHE A 289 30.75 2.21 -0.93
CA PHE A 289 30.56 3.43 -0.14
C PHE A 289 31.27 3.42 1.21
N ARG A 290 32.30 2.58 1.42
CA ARG A 290 33.09 2.57 2.68
C ARG A 290 32.25 2.33 3.94
N GLY A 291 31.24 1.49 3.85
CA GLY A 291 30.57 0.92 5.01
C GLY A 291 31.52 0.09 5.86
N LEU A 292 31.25 0.00 7.16
CA LEU A 292 32.09 -0.76 8.10
C LEU A 292 32.01 -2.28 7.90
N GLY A 293 30.89 -2.80 7.39
CA GLY A 293 30.79 -4.22 7.02
C GLY A 293 30.46 -5.17 8.17
N THR A 294 30.12 -4.65 9.37
CA THR A 294 29.89 -5.48 10.56
C THR A 294 28.46 -5.33 11.10
N PRO A 295 27.90 -6.37 11.74
CA PRO A 295 26.56 -6.29 12.32
C PRO A 295 26.33 -5.07 13.20
N GLU A 296 27.30 -4.71 14.04
CA GLU A 296 27.24 -3.59 15.00
C GLU A 296 27.07 -2.23 14.32
N SER A 297 27.44 -2.14 13.04
CA SER A 297 27.43 -0.91 12.24
C SER A 297 26.22 -0.76 11.33
N ARG A 298 25.27 -1.72 11.35
CA ARG A 298 24.07 -1.70 10.50
C ARG A 298 22.81 -1.43 11.32
N PHE A 299 22.02 -0.48 10.86
CA PHE A 299 20.73 -0.13 11.45
C PHE A 299 19.65 -0.15 10.38
N VAL A 300 18.43 -0.50 10.76
CA VAL A 300 17.28 -0.55 9.86
C VAL A 300 16.09 0.18 10.46
N ASP A 301 15.30 0.83 9.63
CA ASP A 301 14.09 1.52 10.06
C ASP A 301 13.10 1.64 8.91
N GLY A 302 11.87 2.00 9.27
CA GLY A 302 10.86 2.39 8.30
C GLY A 302 9.54 2.66 8.99
N CYS A 303 8.58 3.12 8.19
CA CYS A 303 7.22 3.33 8.65
C CYS A 303 6.22 2.58 7.77
N SER A 304 5.07 2.18 8.33
CA SER A 304 4.04 1.43 7.60
C SER A 304 4.57 0.05 7.17
N THR A 305 4.47 -0.31 5.90
CA THR A 305 5.20 -1.42 5.28
C THR A 305 6.69 -1.41 5.65
N GLY A 306 7.35 -0.26 5.62
CA GLY A 306 8.75 -0.17 6.04
C GLY A 306 8.95 -0.46 7.53
N GLY A 307 7.95 -0.20 8.37
CA GLY A 307 7.93 -0.61 9.77
C GLY A 307 7.88 -2.13 9.91
N TRP A 308 7.04 -2.80 9.11
CA TRP A 308 6.96 -4.26 9.09
C TRP A 308 8.26 -4.87 8.59
N VAL A 309 8.78 -4.40 7.45
CA VAL A 309 10.00 -4.94 6.83
C VAL A 309 11.20 -4.75 7.74
N SER A 310 11.39 -3.55 8.30
CA SER A 310 12.54 -3.28 9.17
C SER A 310 12.52 -4.20 10.41
N LEU A 311 11.34 -4.45 10.98
CA LEU A 311 11.19 -5.40 12.07
C LEU A 311 11.43 -6.84 11.59
N ALA A 312 10.88 -7.25 10.45
CA ALA A 312 11.10 -8.57 9.87
C ALA A 312 12.60 -8.83 9.69
N LEU A 313 13.32 -7.92 9.04
CA LEU A 313 14.75 -8.04 8.81
C LEU A 313 15.53 -8.23 10.12
N GLN A 314 15.17 -7.48 11.17
CA GLN A 314 15.81 -7.65 12.48
C GLN A 314 15.49 -9.00 13.14
N LEU A 315 14.28 -9.55 12.97
CA LEU A 315 13.86 -10.80 13.59
C LEU A 315 14.34 -12.05 12.84
N TYR A 316 14.31 -12.02 11.51
CA TYR A 316 14.73 -13.13 10.65
C TYR A 316 16.25 -13.17 10.42
N TYR A 317 16.92 -12.01 10.47
CA TYR A 317 18.39 -11.88 10.40
C TYR A 317 18.97 -11.25 11.68
N PRO A 318 18.77 -11.88 12.86
CA PRO A 318 19.06 -11.26 14.15
C PRO A 318 20.55 -10.96 14.39
N ASP A 319 21.43 -11.66 13.68
CA ASP A 319 22.88 -11.50 13.74
C ASP A 319 23.42 -10.50 12.70
N PHE A 320 22.56 -9.93 11.85
CA PHE A 320 22.99 -9.06 10.74
C PHE A 320 22.86 -7.56 11.03
N PHE A 321 21.86 -7.17 11.83
CA PHE A 321 21.58 -5.77 12.21
C PHE A 321 21.77 -5.54 13.71
N ASN A 322 22.20 -4.33 14.07
CA ASN A 322 22.43 -3.88 15.45
C ASN A 322 21.22 -3.17 16.08
N GLY A 323 20.18 -2.88 15.31
CA GLY A 323 18.99 -2.23 15.82
C GLY A 323 17.97 -1.92 14.74
N VAL A 324 16.72 -1.93 15.16
CA VAL A 324 15.54 -1.56 14.39
C VAL A 324 14.75 -0.46 15.06
N TRP A 325 14.31 0.49 14.25
CA TRP A 325 13.32 1.52 14.61
C TRP A 325 12.10 1.38 13.71
N SER A 326 11.13 0.59 14.18
CA SER A 326 9.91 0.25 13.45
C SER A 326 8.76 1.17 13.86
N TYR A 327 8.18 1.89 12.91
CA TYR A 327 7.07 2.80 13.19
C TYR A 327 5.80 2.32 12.49
N SER A 328 4.70 2.24 13.24
CA SER A 328 3.39 1.80 12.74
C SER A 328 3.49 0.63 11.76
N PRO A 329 4.16 -0.49 12.12
CA PRO A 329 4.33 -1.60 11.18
C PRO A 329 2.98 -2.11 10.69
N ASP A 330 2.92 -2.61 9.45
CA ASP A 330 1.82 -3.47 8.98
C ASP A 330 1.59 -4.62 9.99
N ALA A 331 0.51 -5.41 9.85
CA ALA A 331 0.17 -6.42 10.82
C ALA A 331 1.32 -7.43 11.04
N ILE A 332 2.01 -7.33 12.17
CA ILE A 332 3.18 -8.16 12.53
C ILE A 332 2.79 -9.55 13.04
N GLU A 333 1.51 -9.77 13.26
CA GLU A 333 0.91 -11.06 13.63
C GLU A 333 -0.51 -11.15 13.04
N PHE A 334 -0.99 -12.36 12.79
CA PHE A 334 -2.18 -12.56 11.95
C PHE A 334 -3.43 -13.00 12.71
N GLU A 335 -3.42 -12.99 14.06
CA GLU A 335 -4.67 -13.02 14.82
C GLU A 335 -5.42 -11.68 14.76
N ASN A 336 -4.75 -10.59 14.39
CA ASN A 336 -5.32 -9.26 14.19
C ASN A 336 -4.81 -8.60 12.88
N TYR A 337 -4.85 -9.33 11.77
CA TYR A 337 -4.55 -8.81 10.43
C TYR A 337 -5.63 -7.81 10.00
N GLN A 338 -5.44 -6.52 10.36
CA GLN A 338 -6.40 -5.44 10.10
C GLN A 338 -7.84 -5.79 10.54
N LEU A 339 -7.99 -6.22 11.79
CA LEU A 339 -9.25 -6.69 12.41
C LEU A 339 -9.75 -8.08 11.94
N VAL A 340 -8.97 -8.80 11.13
CA VAL A 340 -9.26 -10.18 10.75
C VAL A 340 -8.37 -11.12 11.54
N ASN A 341 -8.98 -12.15 12.12
CA ASN A 341 -8.22 -13.30 12.60
C ASN A 341 -8.18 -14.34 11.47
N ILE A 342 -7.09 -14.38 10.69
CA ILE A 342 -7.04 -15.22 9.48
C ILE A 342 -7.17 -16.72 9.83
N TYR A 343 -6.82 -17.11 11.06
CA TYR A 343 -6.90 -18.48 11.54
C TYR A 343 -8.31 -18.90 12.02
N LYS A 344 -9.20 -17.94 12.31
CA LYS A 344 -10.54 -18.22 12.89
C LYS A 344 -11.70 -17.69 12.07
N ASP A 345 -11.57 -16.51 11.50
CA ASP A 345 -12.67 -15.84 10.80
C ASP A 345 -12.96 -16.56 9.48
N GLU A 346 -14.24 -16.68 9.11
CA GLU A 346 -14.65 -17.38 7.88
C GLU A 346 -14.58 -16.49 6.63
N ASN A 347 -14.57 -15.18 6.82
CA ASN A 347 -14.67 -14.20 5.75
C ASN A 347 -13.82 -12.97 6.06
N GLU A 348 -13.21 -12.37 5.06
CA GLU A 348 -12.40 -11.14 5.10
C GLU A 348 -13.28 -9.88 5.15
N TYR A 349 -14.39 -9.87 4.41
CA TYR A 349 -15.26 -8.71 4.22
C TYR A 349 -16.24 -8.49 5.36
N VAL A 350 -16.76 -9.56 5.95
CA VAL A 350 -17.77 -9.50 7.02
C VAL A 350 -17.34 -10.23 8.28
N ASN A 351 -17.61 -9.61 9.43
CA ASN A 351 -17.34 -10.21 10.73
C ASN A 351 -18.46 -11.16 11.19
N GLU A 352 -18.30 -11.78 12.36
CA GLU A 352 -19.23 -12.78 12.92
C GLU A 352 -20.65 -12.24 13.20
N TRP A 353 -20.82 -10.91 13.22
CA TRP A 353 -22.11 -10.25 13.37
C TRP A 353 -22.74 -9.84 12.01
N GLY A 354 -22.07 -10.14 10.89
CA GLY A 354 -22.52 -9.78 9.55
C GLY A 354 -22.25 -8.34 9.14
N ASN A 355 -21.43 -7.60 9.89
CA ASN A 355 -21.05 -6.23 9.55
C ASN A 355 -19.84 -6.21 8.61
N LEU A 356 -19.80 -5.26 7.67
CA LEU A 356 -18.63 -5.02 6.84
C LEU A 356 -17.45 -4.57 7.71
N ARG A 357 -16.27 -5.16 7.49
CA ARG A 357 -15.04 -4.77 8.19
C ARG A 357 -14.48 -3.47 7.64
N PRO A 358 -14.11 -2.52 8.50
CA PRO A 358 -13.39 -1.33 8.08
C PRO A 358 -11.92 -1.67 7.82
N LEU A 359 -11.36 -1.11 6.74
CA LEU A 359 -9.93 -1.15 6.44
C LEU A 359 -9.22 0.08 7.01
N ALA A 360 -9.89 1.23 6.97
CA ALA A 360 -9.31 2.50 7.37
C ALA A 360 -10.27 3.36 8.19
N ARG A 361 -9.71 4.18 9.08
CA ARG A 361 -10.41 5.12 9.96
C ARG A 361 -9.66 6.44 10.13
N ASP A 362 -10.37 7.44 10.65
CA ASP A 362 -9.71 8.63 11.21
C ASP A 362 -9.22 8.43 12.65
N ILE A 363 -8.52 9.44 13.18
CA ILE A 363 -7.96 9.41 14.54
C ILE A 363 -9.02 9.49 15.66
N TYR A 364 -10.29 9.73 15.32
CA TYR A 364 -11.42 9.72 16.25
C TYR A 364 -12.20 8.40 16.20
N GLY A 365 -11.83 7.50 15.28
CA GLY A 365 -12.42 6.18 15.14
C GLY A 365 -13.49 6.08 14.06
N ASP A 366 -13.75 7.13 13.29
CA ASP A 366 -14.76 7.11 12.22
C ASP A 366 -14.26 6.29 11.02
N PRO A 367 -14.92 5.18 10.64
CA PRO A 367 -14.52 4.38 9.49
C PRO A 367 -14.63 5.15 8.18
N ARG A 368 -13.57 5.10 7.36
CA ARG A 368 -13.50 5.79 6.07
C ARG A 368 -13.63 4.87 4.87
N MET A 369 -13.33 3.58 5.06
CA MET A 369 -13.26 2.60 3.99
C MET A 369 -13.47 1.20 4.52
N THR A 370 -14.20 0.37 3.77
CA THR A 370 -14.33 -1.05 4.07
C THR A 370 -13.28 -1.87 3.32
N VAL A 371 -12.91 -3.03 3.86
CA VAL A 371 -12.00 -3.98 3.20
C VAL A 371 -12.57 -4.39 1.83
N LYS A 372 -13.88 -4.63 1.77
CA LYS A 372 -14.60 -4.96 0.54
C LYS A 372 -14.49 -3.87 -0.53
N ASP A 373 -14.73 -2.61 -0.18
CA ASP A 373 -14.62 -1.48 -1.12
C ASP A 373 -13.21 -1.33 -1.69
N PHE A 374 -12.19 -1.53 -0.85
CA PHE A 374 -10.80 -1.45 -1.26
C PHE A 374 -10.42 -2.60 -2.20
N LEU A 375 -10.74 -3.84 -1.84
CA LEU A 375 -10.41 -5.00 -2.68
C LEU A 375 -11.20 -5.04 -3.99
N GLN A 376 -12.42 -4.50 -4.02
CA GLN A 376 -13.13 -4.27 -5.28
C GLN A 376 -12.39 -3.30 -6.19
N PHE A 377 -11.77 -2.26 -5.64
CA PHE A 377 -10.91 -1.35 -6.41
C PHE A 377 -9.62 -2.05 -6.84
N GLU A 378 -8.98 -2.78 -5.93
CA GLU A 378 -7.73 -3.49 -6.22
C GLU A 378 -7.88 -4.58 -7.28
N ASN A 379 -9.02 -5.28 -7.33
CA ASN A 379 -9.36 -6.22 -8.40
C ASN A 379 -9.34 -5.55 -9.78
N VAL A 380 -9.72 -4.28 -9.90
CA VAL A 380 -9.66 -3.52 -11.17
C VAL A 380 -8.23 -3.32 -11.62
N LEU A 381 -7.30 -3.13 -10.69
CA LEU A 381 -5.90 -2.88 -11.00
C LEU A 381 -5.19 -4.12 -11.56
N GLY A 382 -5.56 -5.31 -11.09
CA GLY A 382 -4.89 -6.55 -11.50
C GLY A 382 -5.21 -6.98 -12.93
N TRP A 383 -4.18 -7.36 -13.69
CA TRP A 383 -4.35 -7.93 -15.03
C TRP A 383 -4.99 -9.32 -15.00
N SER A 384 -5.03 -10.00 -13.86
CA SER A 384 -5.83 -11.21 -13.61
C SER A 384 -7.29 -10.92 -13.26
N ASP A 385 -7.71 -9.65 -13.31
CA ASP A 385 -9.02 -9.15 -12.85
C ASP A 385 -9.32 -9.44 -11.36
N THR A 386 -8.26 -9.68 -10.60
CA THR A 386 -8.28 -9.92 -9.15
C THR A 386 -7.11 -9.21 -8.50
N TYR A 387 -7.21 -8.98 -7.19
CA TYR A 387 -6.18 -8.30 -6.41
C TYR A 387 -4.82 -9.02 -6.45
N VAL A 388 -4.76 -10.29 -6.84
CA VAL A 388 -3.55 -11.14 -6.85
C VAL A 388 -2.43 -10.58 -7.74
N THR A 389 -2.77 -9.76 -8.74
CA THR A 389 -1.81 -9.18 -9.69
C THR A 389 -1.92 -7.65 -9.77
N SER A 390 -2.50 -7.03 -8.75
CA SER A 390 -2.82 -5.59 -8.76
C SER A 390 -1.60 -4.69 -8.58
N GLY A 391 -0.51 -5.24 -8.04
CA GLY A 391 0.64 -4.45 -7.59
C GLY A 391 0.38 -3.58 -6.36
N SER A 392 -0.79 -3.70 -5.74
CA SER A 392 -1.19 -2.99 -4.51
C SER A 392 -1.00 -3.87 -3.26
N GLN A 393 -1.33 -3.35 -2.09
CA GLN A 393 -0.92 -3.92 -0.80
C GLN A 393 -1.41 -5.36 -0.58
N PHE A 394 -2.64 -5.72 -0.96
CA PHE A 394 -3.10 -7.11 -0.82
C PHE A 394 -2.45 -8.04 -1.84
N SER A 395 -2.15 -7.57 -3.05
CA SER A 395 -1.28 -8.29 -4.01
C SER A 395 0.07 -8.63 -3.39
N ALA A 396 0.74 -7.62 -2.82
CA ALA A 396 2.06 -7.80 -2.21
C ALA A 396 2.02 -8.75 -1.01
N HIS A 397 1.05 -8.60 -0.11
CA HIS A 397 0.86 -9.54 1.00
C HIS A 397 0.61 -10.97 0.51
N THR A 398 -0.19 -11.13 -0.55
CA THR A 398 -0.47 -12.45 -1.12
C THR A 398 0.78 -13.04 -1.76
N ALA A 399 1.54 -12.26 -2.53
CA ALA A 399 2.79 -12.69 -3.11
C ALA A 399 3.83 -13.07 -2.06
N LEU A 400 3.93 -12.30 -0.98
CA LEU A 400 4.86 -12.56 0.10
C LEU A 400 4.46 -13.80 0.91
N TYR A 401 3.21 -13.86 1.38
CA TYR A 401 2.80 -14.81 2.41
C TYR A 401 2.25 -16.13 1.86
N SER A 402 1.68 -16.13 0.65
CA SER A 402 1.03 -17.32 0.09
C SER A 402 2.00 -18.27 -0.62
N PRO A 403 1.64 -19.56 -0.74
CA PRO A 403 2.35 -20.45 -1.65
C PRO A 403 2.06 -20.05 -3.10
N LYS A 404 2.90 -20.54 -4.03
CA LYS A 404 2.63 -20.43 -5.46
C LYS A 404 1.52 -21.38 -5.88
N GLY A 405 0.50 -20.84 -6.55
CA GLY A 405 -0.65 -21.56 -7.09
C GLY A 405 -0.31 -22.41 -8.31
N ALA A 406 -1.24 -23.27 -8.70
CA ALA A 406 -1.07 -24.18 -9.85
C ALA A 406 -1.04 -23.45 -11.20
N ASP A 407 -1.56 -22.22 -11.25
CA ASP A 407 -1.52 -21.30 -12.39
C ASP A 407 -0.23 -20.46 -12.45
N GLY A 408 0.66 -20.61 -11.47
CA GLY A 408 1.90 -19.85 -11.34
C GLY A 408 1.75 -18.51 -10.62
N LEU A 409 0.54 -18.11 -10.24
CA LEU A 409 0.25 -16.90 -9.47
C LEU A 409 0.27 -17.17 -7.96
N PRO A 410 0.42 -16.14 -7.12
CA PRO A 410 0.20 -16.29 -5.68
C PRO A 410 -1.20 -16.85 -5.37
N ALA A 411 -1.28 -17.87 -4.52
CA ALA A 411 -2.59 -18.39 -4.09
C ALA A 411 -3.32 -17.35 -3.22
N PRO A 412 -4.56 -16.94 -3.55
CA PRO A 412 -5.29 -15.93 -2.77
C PRO A 412 -5.63 -16.43 -1.37
N MET A 413 -5.42 -15.60 -0.34
CA MET A 413 -5.78 -15.94 1.05
C MET A 413 -7.29 -15.96 1.28
N PHE A 414 -8.03 -15.21 0.49
CA PHE A 414 -9.49 -15.23 0.45
C PHE A 414 -9.99 -15.05 -0.98
N ASP A 415 -11.17 -15.56 -1.25
CA ASP A 415 -11.84 -15.41 -2.54
C ASP A 415 -12.07 -13.91 -2.86
N PRO A 416 -11.58 -13.40 -4.01
CA PRO A 416 -11.62 -11.97 -4.35
C PRO A 416 -13.00 -11.33 -4.40
N HIS A 417 -14.09 -12.10 -4.54
CA HIS A 417 -15.44 -11.56 -4.73
C HIS A 417 -16.35 -11.80 -3.52
N THR A 418 -16.19 -12.95 -2.87
CA THR A 418 -17.01 -13.37 -1.72
C THR A 418 -16.32 -13.08 -0.39
N GLY A 419 -15.00 -12.97 -0.38
CA GLY A 419 -14.18 -12.78 0.83
C GLY A 419 -14.02 -14.04 1.68
N VAL A 420 -14.46 -15.22 1.21
CA VAL A 420 -14.31 -16.47 1.98
C VAL A 420 -12.82 -16.79 2.13
N ILE A 421 -12.36 -16.97 3.37
CA ILE A 421 -10.95 -17.24 3.69
C ILE A 421 -10.59 -18.69 3.38
N ASP A 422 -9.48 -18.89 2.69
CA ASP A 422 -8.87 -20.19 2.46
C ASP A 422 -8.00 -20.58 3.66
N ARG A 423 -8.40 -21.66 4.35
CA ARG A 423 -7.72 -22.12 5.57
C ARG A 423 -6.35 -22.73 5.31
N GLU A 424 -6.13 -23.33 4.15
CA GLU A 424 -4.84 -23.94 3.81
C GLU A 424 -3.83 -22.85 3.50
N VAL A 425 -4.24 -21.80 2.77
CA VAL A 425 -3.40 -20.62 2.52
C VAL A 425 -3.12 -19.86 3.81
N ALA A 426 -4.14 -19.63 4.66
CA ALA A 426 -3.95 -18.97 5.95
C ALA A 426 -2.99 -19.74 6.88
N GLU A 427 -2.97 -21.08 6.82
CA GLU A 427 -1.99 -21.89 7.56
C GLU A 427 -0.57 -21.66 7.05
N HIS A 428 -0.37 -21.55 5.73
CA HIS A 428 0.93 -21.25 5.14
C HIS A 428 1.47 -19.88 5.57
N TRP A 429 0.59 -18.89 5.74
CA TRP A 429 0.96 -17.54 6.18
C TRP A 429 1.64 -17.53 7.56
N LYS A 430 1.42 -18.53 8.43
CA LYS A 430 2.03 -18.60 9.77
C LYS A 430 3.55 -18.43 9.78
N LYS A 431 4.26 -18.83 8.71
CA LYS A 431 5.71 -18.68 8.61
C LYS A 431 6.19 -17.22 8.65
N TYR A 432 5.29 -16.27 8.41
CA TYR A 432 5.52 -14.83 8.43
C TYR A 432 4.90 -14.10 9.64
N ASP A 433 4.19 -14.83 10.51
CA ASP A 433 3.64 -14.28 11.75
C ASP A 433 4.78 -14.13 12.77
N MET A 434 5.22 -12.90 13.01
CA MET A 434 6.40 -12.62 13.85
C MET A 434 6.15 -12.98 15.32
N LYS A 435 4.89 -12.94 15.78
CA LYS A 435 4.54 -13.36 17.13
C LYS A 435 4.71 -14.86 17.28
N ILE A 436 4.21 -15.66 16.32
CA ILE A 436 4.39 -17.11 16.30
C ILE A 436 5.89 -17.46 16.18
N LEU A 437 6.62 -16.82 15.25
CA LEU A 437 8.07 -17.00 15.09
C LEU A 437 8.80 -16.86 16.42
N LEU A 438 8.56 -15.77 17.15
CA LEU A 438 9.22 -15.54 18.43
C LEU A 438 8.71 -16.47 19.53
N GLN A 439 7.41 -16.79 19.59
CA GLN A 439 6.86 -17.74 20.56
C GLN A 439 7.54 -19.11 20.47
N GLU A 440 7.77 -19.59 19.26
CA GLU A 440 8.36 -20.89 19.01
C GLU A 440 9.88 -20.92 19.23
N ASN A 441 10.56 -19.77 19.05
CA ASN A 441 12.02 -19.71 18.99
C ASN A 441 12.66 -18.77 20.03
N TRP A 442 11.92 -18.28 21.03
CA TRP A 442 12.41 -17.30 21.99
C TRP A 442 13.72 -17.67 22.71
N PRO A 443 13.96 -18.92 23.16
CA PRO A 443 15.21 -19.27 23.83
C PRO A 443 16.46 -19.02 22.97
N GLU A 444 16.32 -19.05 21.65
CA GLU A 444 17.39 -18.78 20.70
C GLU A 444 17.41 -17.31 20.26
N LEU A 445 16.25 -16.75 19.89
CA LEU A 445 16.16 -15.40 19.33
C LEU A 445 16.25 -14.31 20.40
N GLY A 446 15.64 -14.53 21.57
CA GLY A 446 15.59 -13.55 22.65
C GLY A 446 16.97 -12.99 23.05
N PRO A 447 18.01 -13.83 23.25
CA PRO A 447 19.37 -13.35 23.51
C PRO A 447 19.96 -12.49 22.40
N LYS A 448 19.65 -12.77 21.13
CA LYS A 448 20.20 -12.06 19.96
C LYS A 448 19.53 -10.71 19.71
N LEU A 449 18.34 -10.51 20.26
CA LEU A 449 17.50 -9.32 20.08
C LEU A 449 17.65 -8.27 21.19
N GLN A 450 18.46 -8.55 22.21
CA GLN A 450 18.66 -7.64 23.34
C GLN A 450 19.20 -6.29 22.87
N GLY A 451 18.51 -5.22 23.26
CA GLY A 451 18.88 -3.84 22.98
C GLY A 451 18.67 -3.42 21.53
N LYS A 452 17.97 -4.22 20.72
CA LYS A 452 17.85 -3.98 19.27
C LYS A 452 16.49 -3.46 18.82
N ILE A 453 15.43 -3.60 19.61
CA ILE A 453 14.07 -3.37 19.11
C ILE A 453 13.48 -2.10 19.72
N TYR A 454 13.20 -1.13 18.86
CA TYR A 454 12.31 -0.01 19.12
C TYR A 454 11.09 -0.09 18.18
N ILE A 455 9.89 -0.07 18.74
CA ILE A 455 8.63 0.00 18.00
C ILE A 455 7.82 1.20 18.50
N TRP A 456 7.36 2.03 17.58
CA TRP A 456 6.39 3.08 17.86
C TRP A 456 5.05 2.76 17.19
N MET A 457 3.94 3.03 17.89
CA MET A 457 2.60 2.82 17.35
C MET A 457 1.62 3.90 17.82
N GLY A 458 0.94 4.54 16.87
CA GLY A 458 -0.20 5.39 17.17
C GLY A 458 -1.40 4.57 17.64
N ASP A 459 -2.00 4.91 18.78
CA ASP A 459 -3.12 4.11 19.31
C ASP A 459 -4.43 4.29 18.50
N MET A 460 -4.47 5.34 17.68
CA MET A 460 -5.52 5.61 16.71
C MET A 460 -5.00 5.46 15.28
N ASP A 461 -4.13 4.46 15.06
CA ASP A 461 -3.63 4.09 13.74
C ASP A 461 -4.76 3.99 12.70
N ASN A 462 -4.51 4.61 11.55
CA ASN A 462 -5.53 4.79 10.51
C ASN A 462 -5.91 3.49 9.81
N PHE A 463 -5.13 2.43 9.92
CA PHE A 463 -5.31 1.16 9.20
C PHE A 463 -5.55 -0.03 10.13
N TYR A 464 -5.85 0.24 11.40
CA TYR A 464 -6.08 -0.78 12.43
C TYR A 464 -4.87 -1.73 12.62
N LEU A 465 -3.65 -1.21 12.54
CA LEU A 465 -2.42 -1.98 12.75
C LEU A 465 -2.04 -2.09 14.24
N ASN A 466 -2.57 -1.18 15.06
CA ASN A 466 -2.30 -1.13 16.49
C ASN A 466 -2.74 -2.40 17.27
N PRO A 467 -3.83 -3.13 16.96
CA PRO A 467 -4.21 -4.34 17.68
C PRO A 467 -3.17 -5.46 17.52
N ALA A 468 -2.63 -5.65 16.32
CA ALA A 468 -1.55 -6.63 16.09
C ALA A 468 -0.31 -6.30 16.90
N THR A 469 0.08 -5.01 16.92
CA THR A 469 1.22 -4.56 17.73
C THR A 469 0.97 -4.72 19.23
N ARG A 470 -0.26 -4.52 19.70
CA ARG A 470 -0.64 -4.79 21.11
C ARG A 470 -0.55 -6.27 21.45
N ALA A 471 -1.01 -7.16 20.57
CA ALA A 471 -0.92 -8.60 20.78
C ALA A 471 0.54 -9.08 20.83
N PHE A 472 1.40 -8.49 19.99
CA PHE A 472 2.84 -8.73 20.01
C PHE A 472 3.50 -8.21 21.30
N ASP A 473 3.21 -6.97 21.72
CA ASP A 473 3.70 -6.39 22.99
C ASP A 473 3.30 -7.24 24.21
N ASP A 474 2.05 -7.68 24.26
CA ASP A 474 1.53 -8.59 25.29
C ASP A 474 2.36 -9.88 25.42
N PHE A 475 2.80 -10.44 24.29
CA PHE A 475 3.69 -11.60 24.26
C PHE A 475 5.11 -11.22 24.70
N ILE A 476 5.68 -10.16 24.12
CA ILE A 476 7.03 -9.67 24.42
C ILE A 476 7.22 -9.40 25.91
N GLN A 477 6.22 -8.80 26.56
CA GLN A 477 6.24 -8.54 28.00
C GLN A 477 6.14 -9.81 28.86
N ARG A 478 5.76 -10.97 28.33
CA ARG A 478 5.70 -12.24 29.08
C ARG A 478 6.92 -13.11 28.86
N THR A 479 7.80 -12.74 27.93
CA THR A 479 9.04 -13.46 27.67
C THR A 479 9.92 -13.57 28.92
N THR A 480 10.59 -14.71 29.06
CA THR A 480 11.56 -14.98 30.11
C THR A 480 12.71 -15.80 29.54
N ASN A 481 13.90 -15.69 30.13
CA ASN A 481 15.13 -16.37 29.70
C ASN A 481 15.48 -16.14 28.20
N PRO A 482 15.79 -14.89 27.79
CA PRO A 482 15.83 -13.66 28.59
C PRO A 482 14.46 -12.99 28.68
N LYS A 483 14.32 -12.06 29.62
CA LYS A 483 13.22 -11.09 29.58
C LYS A 483 13.54 -10.10 28.46
N SER A 484 12.62 -9.88 27.52
CA SER A 484 12.81 -8.89 26.47
C SER A 484 13.01 -7.48 27.05
N ASP A 485 13.92 -6.73 26.44
CA ASP A 485 14.19 -5.31 26.68
C ASP A 485 13.72 -4.42 25.51
N ALA A 486 12.96 -5.00 24.56
CA ALA A 486 12.36 -4.27 23.47
C ALA A 486 11.51 -3.09 23.99
N THR A 487 11.67 -1.93 23.36
CA THR A 487 10.89 -0.73 23.69
C THR A 487 9.73 -0.62 22.72
N ILE A 488 8.51 -0.79 23.20
CA ILE A 488 7.29 -0.66 22.40
C ILE A 488 6.46 0.49 22.98
N VAL A 489 6.34 1.57 22.21
CA VAL A 489 5.66 2.81 22.62
C VAL A 489 4.32 2.92 21.91
N PHE A 490 3.26 3.12 22.70
CA PHE A 490 1.94 3.47 22.18
C PHE A 490 1.63 4.94 22.49
N GLU A 491 1.41 5.74 21.45
CA GLU A 491 1.04 7.14 21.62
C GLU A 491 -0.47 7.36 21.50
N PRO A 492 -1.15 7.84 22.56
CA PRO A 492 -2.57 8.11 22.53
C PRO A 492 -2.94 9.18 21.50
N MET A 493 -4.08 8.98 20.81
CA MET A 493 -4.64 9.93 19.84
C MET A 493 -3.72 10.26 18.65
N GLN A 494 -2.69 9.45 18.41
CA GLN A 494 -1.85 9.56 17.22
C GLN A 494 -2.27 8.58 16.14
N GLY A 495 -2.18 9.06 14.90
CA GLY A 495 -2.47 8.28 13.70
C GLY A 495 -1.27 7.53 13.16
N HIS A 496 -1.44 6.97 11.97
CA HIS A 496 -0.41 6.18 11.29
C HIS A 496 0.87 7.01 11.06
N CYS A 497 2.02 6.47 11.46
CA CYS A 497 3.34 7.11 11.26
C CYS A 497 3.52 8.50 11.86
N ALA A 498 2.62 8.99 12.72
CA ALA A 498 2.66 10.37 13.19
C ALA A 498 3.90 10.70 14.05
N GLY A 499 4.50 9.69 14.69
CA GLY A 499 5.76 9.84 15.44
C GLY A 499 7.02 9.56 14.62
N PHE A 500 6.92 9.26 13.33
CA PHE A 500 8.11 9.01 12.50
C PHE A 500 8.79 10.34 12.15
N ASP A 501 9.97 10.58 12.71
CA ASP A 501 10.84 11.70 12.35
C ASP A 501 12.22 11.18 11.92
N HIS A 502 12.62 11.55 10.70
CA HIS A 502 13.83 11.03 10.08
C HIS A 502 15.11 11.49 10.79
N ARG A 503 15.09 12.68 11.38
CA ARG A 503 16.23 13.24 12.12
C ARG A 503 16.33 12.61 13.50
N GLU A 504 15.23 12.51 14.24
CA GLU A 504 15.22 11.89 15.58
C GLU A 504 15.70 10.45 15.53
N ILE A 505 15.26 9.66 14.54
CA ILE A 505 15.72 8.28 14.34
C ILE A 505 17.22 8.21 14.09
N LEU A 506 17.76 9.10 13.25
CA LEU A 506 19.20 9.17 12.99
C LEU A 506 19.99 9.53 14.26
N GLU A 507 19.49 10.46 15.06
CA GLU A 507 20.11 10.85 16.33
C GLU A 507 20.09 9.69 17.35
N MET A 508 19.00 8.92 17.43
CA MET A 508 18.92 7.70 18.25
C MET A 508 19.93 6.64 17.79
N MET A 509 19.96 6.32 16.49
CA MET A 509 20.91 5.37 15.92
C MET A 509 22.37 5.79 16.17
N TRP A 510 22.65 7.09 16.08
CA TRP A 510 23.99 7.61 16.35
C TRP A 510 24.37 7.51 17.82
N ALA A 511 23.44 7.83 18.73
CA ALA A 511 23.65 7.65 20.16
C ALA A 511 23.94 6.18 20.50
N LYS A 512 23.22 5.24 19.87
CA LYS A 512 23.50 3.79 19.97
C LYS A 512 24.91 3.45 19.51
N TRP A 513 25.27 3.90 18.31
CA TRP A 513 26.56 3.64 17.70
C TRP A 513 27.73 4.15 18.56
N GLU A 514 27.57 5.33 19.18
CA GLU A 514 28.57 5.91 20.07
C GLU A 514 28.60 5.30 21.48
N GLY A 515 27.69 4.36 21.79
CA GLY A 515 27.58 3.73 23.11
C GLY A 515 27.05 4.67 24.20
N LYS A 516 26.15 5.59 23.83
CA LYS A 516 25.57 6.62 24.71
C LYS A 516 24.12 6.33 25.12
N GLU A 517 23.57 5.17 24.76
CA GLU A 517 22.22 4.69 25.10
C GLU A 517 22.08 4.17 26.53
#